data_AF-A0A9X2EA75-F1
#
_entry.id   AF-A0A9X2EA75-F1
#
_cell.length_a   1.000
_cell.length_b   1.000
_cell.length_c   1.000
_cell.angle_alpha   90.00
_cell.angle_beta   90.00
_cell.angle_gamma   90.00
#
_symmetry.space_group_name_H-M   'P 1'
#
loop_
_entity.id
_entity.type
_entity.pdbx_description
1 polymer ?
#
loop_
_entity_poly.entity_id
_entity_poly.type
_entity_poly.pdbx_seq_one_letter_code
_entity_poly.pdbx_strand_id
1 'polypeptide(L)'
;MRSSEDGEVPRTEGTAPELQYPNETGYYYRALVHPPKPVWVRLDGILIRDPGMPRHINGAGLDMRGERPGTLTHWVPTLDGDWLGRVNFSIPYADGRPPLQLTDQLVPAYALRPRSGRGR
;
A
#
# COMPACT_ATOMS: atom_id res chain seq x y z
N MET A 1 -26.82 7.69 -30.26
CA MET A 1 -27.20 8.35 -29.00
C MET A 1 -26.71 7.45 -27.87
N ARG A 2 -25.68 7.95 -27.14
CA ARG A 2 -25.06 7.44 -25.90
C ARG A 2 -24.38 6.07 -25.90
N SER A 3 -23.06 6.15 -26.10
CA SER A 3 -22.02 5.21 -25.68
C SER A 3 -22.08 4.94 -24.17
N SER A 4 -21.88 3.69 -23.78
CA SER A 4 -21.67 3.26 -22.40
C SER A 4 -20.17 3.09 -22.19
N GLU A 5 -19.49 4.18 -21.87
CA GLU A 5 -18.14 4.11 -21.29
C GLU A 5 -18.29 3.78 -19.81
N ASP A 6 -18.18 2.49 -19.49
CA ASP A 6 -17.91 2.04 -18.13
C ASP A 6 -16.59 2.69 -17.70
N GLY A 7 -16.70 3.64 -16.76
CA GLY A 7 -15.57 4.36 -16.19
C GLY A 7 -14.69 3.40 -15.41
N GLU A 8 -13.72 2.80 -16.10
CA GLU A 8 -12.56 2.17 -15.49
C GLU A 8 -11.84 3.25 -14.67
N VAL A 9 -12.04 3.20 -13.35
CA VAL A 9 -11.33 4.08 -12.42
C VAL A 9 -9.84 3.79 -12.64
N PRO A 10 -9.03 4.76 -13.10
CA PRO A 10 -7.64 4.49 -13.42
C PRO A 10 -6.97 3.93 -12.16
N ARG A 11 -6.39 2.73 -12.28
CA ARG A 11 -5.55 2.11 -11.23
C ARG A 11 -4.58 3.19 -10.77
N THR A 12 -4.77 3.63 -9.53
CA THR A 12 -4.16 4.84 -9.00
C THR A 12 -2.65 4.66 -9.07
N GLU A 13 -2.00 5.49 -9.90
CA GLU A 13 -0.56 5.45 -10.13
C GLU A 13 0.16 5.41 -8.78
N GLY A 14 0.76 4.25 -8.53
CA GLY A 14 1.46 3.95 -7.30
C GLY A 14 2.62 4.91 -7.12
N THR A 15 3.08 5.01 -5.89
CA THR A 15 4.33 5.70 -5.58
C THR A 15 5.47 4.84 -6.14
N ALA A 16 5.69 4.79 -7.46
CA ALA A 16 6.76 3.97 -8.00
C ALA A 16 8.12 4.49 -7.47
N PRO A 17 9.07 3.62 -7.12
CA PRO A 17 10.42 4.06 -6.83
C PRO A 17 10.99 4.80 -8.04
N GLU A 18 11.74 5.86 -7.78
CA GLU A 18 12.65 6.39 -8.77
C GLU A 18 13.71 5.32 -9.04
N LEU A 19 13.79 4.84 -10.27
CA LEU A 19 14.74 3.82 -10.67
C LEU A 19 16.16 4.40 -10.58
N GLN A 20 16.84 4.17 -9.46
CA GLN A 20 18.29 4.34 -9.43
C GLN A 20 18.89 3.23 -10.28
N TYR A 21 19.73 3.62 -11.25
CA TYR A 21 20.39 2.71 -12.19
C TYR A 21 20.97 1.49 -11.46
N PRO A 22 20.88 0.29 -12.07
CA PRO A 22 21.40 -0.92 -11.44
C PRO A 22 22.88 -0.76 -11.08
N ASN A 23 23.29 -1.42 -10.00
CA ASN A 23 24.71 -1.58 -9.70
C ASN A 23 25.42 -2.33 -10.85
N GLU A 24 26.75 -2.44 -10.78
CA GLU A 24 27.59 -3.10 -11.81
C GLU A 24 27.19 -4.55 -12.16
N THR A 25 26.27 -5.15 -11.39
CA THR A 25 25.75 -6.51 -11.57
C THR A 25 24.30 -6.58 -12.07
N GLY A 26 23.63 -5.45 -12.32
CA GLY A 26 22.28 -5.44 -12.90
C GLY A 26 21.13 -5.56 -11.89
N TYR A 27 21.41 -5.58 -10.58
CA TYR A 27 20.40 -5.80 -9.54
C TYR A 27 19.87 -4.49 -8.96
N TYR A 28 18.56 -4.41 -8.79
CA TYR A 28 17.93 -3.36 -7.98
C TYR A 28 18.16 -3.70 -6.50
N TYR A 29 19.00 -2.94 -5.81
CA TYR A 29 19.09 -3.04 -4.35
C TYR A 29 17.88 -2.33 -3.71
N ARG A 30 17.54 -2.71 -2.49
CA ARG A 30 16.55 -2.00 -1.67
C ARG A 30 16.84 -0.50 -1.66
N ALA A 31 15.91 0.31 -2.17
CA ALA A 31 16.08 1.76 -2.27
C ALA A 31 15.57 2.45 -0.99
N LEU A 32 16.46 3.19 -0.31
CA LEU A 32 16.11 4.00 0.85
C LEU A 32 15.25 5.20 0.43
N VAL A 33 14.15 5.45 1.15
CA VAL A 33 13.33 6.64 1.00
C VAL A 33 13.71 7.62 2.11
N HIS A 34 14.48 8.66 1.77
CA HIS A 34 14.92 9.70 2.69
C HIS A 34 14.57 11.11 2.15
N PRO A 35 13.85 11.95 2.92
CA PRO A 35 13.19 11.61 4.19
C PRO A 35 12.08 10.56 3.98
N PRO A 36 11.69 9.80 5.02
CA PRO A 36 10.53 8.92 4.96
C PRO A 36 9.29 9.68 4.46
N LYS A 37 8.53 9.07 3.54
CA LYS A 37 7.44 9.75 2.85
C LYS A 37 6.08 9.38 3.46
N PRO A 38 5.19 10.35 3.73
CA PRO A 38 3.82 10.05 4.12
C PRO A 38 3.06 9.40 2.95
N VAL A 39 2.35 8.31 3.23
CA VAL A 39 1.55 7.57 2.26
C VAL A 39 0.16 7.24 2.80
N TRP A 40 -0.78 7.01 1.91
CA TRP A 40 -2.02 6.28 2.17
C TRP A 40 -1.79 4.80 1.85
N VAL A 41 -2.17 3.93 2.78
CA VAL A 41 -2.13 2.47 2.67
C VAL A 41 -3.55 1.96 2.42
N ARG A 42 -3.81 1.44 1.23
CA ARG A 42 -5.12 0.90 0.82
C ARG A 42 -5.29 -0.52 1.36
N LEU A 43 -6.06 -0.68 2.45
CA LEU A 43 -6.22 -1.98 3.11
C LEU A 43 -7.04 -2.97 2.28
N ASP A 44 -7.98 -2.45 1.49
CA ASP A 44 -8.79 -3.22 0.53
C ASP A 44 -8.00 -3.71 -0.68
N GLY A 45 -6.92 -3.01 -1.05
CA GLY A 45 -5.95 -3.46 -2.04
C GLY A 45 -4.99 -4.53 -1.52
N ILE A 46 -4.78 -4.62 -0.21
CA ILE A 46 -3.92 -5.62 0.43
C ILE A 46 -4.70 -6.91 0.71
N LEU A 47 -5.89 -6.78 1.30
CA LEU A 47 -6.76 -7.92 1.59
C LEU A 47 -7.71 -8.16 0.42
N ILE A 48 -7.17 -8.70 -0.67
CA ILE A 48 -7.95 -9.13 -1.83
C ILE A 48 -8.85 -10.29 -1.40
N ARG A 49 -10.14 -10.16 -1.66
CA ARG A 49 -11.13 -11.19 -1.37
C ARG A 49 -11.34 -12.07 -2.59
N ASP A 50 -11.36 -13.38 -2.36
CA ASP A 50 -11.95 -14.32 -3.31
C ASP A 50 -13.48 -14.21 -3.21
N PRO A 51 -14.18 -13.81 -4.29
CA PRO A 51 -15.65 -13.71 -4.30
C PRO A 51 -16.36 -15.03 -3.97
N GLY A 52 -15.73 -16.17 -4.20
CA GLY A 52 -16.32 -17.49 -3.98
C GLY A 52 -16.22 -18.01 -2.55
N MET A 53 -15.50 -17.33 -1.66
CA MET A 53 -15.17 -17.85 -0.34
C MET A 53 -16.18 -17.39 0.74
N PRO A 54 -16.71 -18.29 1.59
CA PRO A 54 -17.65 -17.94 2.65
C PRO A 54 -17.11 -16.85 3.59
N ARG A 55 -18.01 -15.94 4.01
CA ARG A 55 -17.66 -14.85 4.93
C ARG A 55 -18.15 -15.13 6.33
N HIS A 56 -17.21 -15.16 7.28
CA HIS A 56 -17.51 -15.06 8.70
C HIS A 56 -17.19 -13.64 9.18
N ILE A 57 -18.20 -12.95 9.69
CA ILE A 57 -18.01 -11.61 10.28
C ILE A 57 -17.52 -11.80 11.71
N ASN A 58 -16.31 -11.32 11.99
CA ASN A 58 -15.77 -11.23 13.34
C ASN A 58 -15.83 -9.76 13.80
N GLY A 59 -16.73 -9.44 14.73
CA GLY A 59 -16.90 -8.10 15.28
C GLY A 59 -15.68 -7.58 16.06
N ALA A 60 -14.74 -8.45 16.45
CA ALA A 60 -13.50 -8.10 17.11
C ALA A 60 -12.27 -8.11 16.18
N GLY A 61 -12.48 -8.35 14.88
CA GLY A 61 -11.43 -8.38 13.86
C GLY A 61 -10.85 -7.01 13.52
N LEU A 62 -9.79 -7.00 12.71
CA LEU A 62 -9.25 -5.76 12.14
C LEU A 62 -10.20 -5.17 11.11
N ASP A 63 -10.37 -3.85 11.12
CA ASP A 63 -11.11 -3.12 10.10
C ASP A 63 -10.23 -2.84 8.88
N MET A 64 -10.29 -3.78 7.94
CA MET A 64 -9.53 -3.78 6.68
C MET A 64 -10.17 -2.93 5.57
N ARG A 65 -11.10 -2.03 5.90
CA ARG A 65 -11.76 -1.14 4.92
C ARG A 65 -10.97 0.16 4.75
N GLY A 66 -10.96 0.68 3.52
CA GLY A 66 -10.47 2.02 3.20
C GLY A 66 -8.95 2.20 3.30
N GLU A 67 -8.53 3.44 3.49
CA GLU A 67 -7.12 3.84 3.54
C GLU A 67 -6.66 4.17 4.96
N ARG A 68 -5.39 3.87 5.27
CA ARG A 68 -4.73 4.26 6.52
C ARG A 68 -3.49 5.12 6.27
N PRO A 69 -3.26 6.14 7.09
CA PRO A 69 -2.03 6.91 7.00
C PRO A 69 -0.85 6.03 7.40
N GLY A 70 0.21 6.05 6.59
CA GLY A 70 1.45 5.36 6.84
C GLY A 70 2.68 6.21 6.53
N THR A 71 3.85 5.65 6.86
CA THR A 71 5.17 6.23 6.60
C THR A 71 6.02 5.23 5.84
N LEU A 72 6.35 5.55 4.60
CA LEU A 72 7.18 4.76 3.72
C LEU A 72 8.66 5.04 3.99
N THR A 73 9.45 3.98 4.18
CA THR A 73 10.89 4.09 4.47
C THR A 73 11.78 3.51 3.38
N HIS A 74 11.32 2.50 2.65
CA HIS A 74 12.13 1.83 1.61
C HIS A 74 11.25 1.27 0.51
N TRP A 75 11.83 1.11 -0.67
CA TRP A 75 11.33 0.26 -1.73
C TRP A 75 12.15 -1.02 -1.80
N VAL A 76 11.47 -2.16 -1.94
CA VAL A 76 12.05 -3.48 -2.05
C VAL A 76 11.57 -4.10 -3.37
N PRO A 77 12.47 -4.38 -4.33
CA PRO A 77 12.08 -5.01 -5.59
C PRO A 77 11.77 -6.49 -5.37
N THR A 78 10.83 -7.03 -6.14
CA THR A 78 10.56 -8.47 -6.23
C THR A 78 11.27 -9.08 -7.44
N LEU A 79 11.32 -10.41 -7.50
CA LEU A 79 11.88 -11.12 -8.65
C LEU A 79 11.12 -10.82 -9.95
N ASP A 80 9.80 -10.71 -9.88
CA ASP A 80 8.92 -10.54 -11.03
C ASP A 80 8.77 -9.07 -11.49
N GLY A 81 9.57 -8.16 -10.92
CA GLY A 81 9.61 -6.76 -11.32
C GLY A 81 8.62 -5.84 -10.58
N ASP A 82 7.84 -6.38 -9.65
CA ASP A 82 7.02 -5.57 -8.75
C ASP A 82 7.88 -4.90 -7.66
N TRP A 83 7.29 -3.89 -7.01
CA TRP A 83 7.89 -3.21 -5.88
C TRP A 83 7.00 -3.28 -4.64
N LEU A 84 7.64 -3.51 -3.50
CA LEU A 84 7.02 -3.47 -2.18
C LEU A 84 7.56 -2.27 -1.41
N GLY A 85 6.66 -1.44 -0.90
CA GLY A 85 7.01 -0.38 0.03
C GLY A 85 7.10 -0.91 1.45
N ARG A 86 8.18 -0.60 2.15
CA ARG A 86 8.33 -0.88 3.58
C ARG A 86 7.72 0.25 4.40
N VAL A 87 6.58 0.01 5.02
CA VAL A 87 5.70 1.03 5.61
C VAL A 87 5.37 0.75 7.08
N ASN A 88 5.36 1.81 7.88
CA ASN A 88 4.82 1.81 9.24
C ASN A 88 3.41 2.42 9.23
N PHE A 89 2.42 1.75 9.80
CA PHE A 89 1.03 2.23 9.88
C PHE A 89 0.24 1.51 10.99
N SER A 90 -1.03 1.88 11.19
CA SER A 90 -1.90 1.22 12.17
C SER A 90 -3.22 0.79 11.55
N ILE A 91 -3.79 -0.28 12.11
CA ILE A 91 -5.12 -0.80 11.71
C ILE A 91 -6.00 -0.86 12.96
N PRO A 92 -7.17 -0.20 12.96
CA PRO A 92 -8.09 -0.29 14.08
C PRO A 92 -8.76 -1.66 14.12
N TYR A 93 -9.10 -2.11 15.32
CA TYR A 93 -10.04 -3.21 15.49
C TYR A 93 -11.47 -2.68 15.43
N ALA A 94 -12.38 -3.51 14.93
CA ALA A 94 -13.80 -3.17 14.79
C ALA A 94 -14.51 -3.01 16.15
N ASP A 95 -13.97 -3.59 17.22
CA ASP A 95 -14.49 -3.50 18.59
C ASP A 95 -13.99 -2.26 19.36
N GLY A 96 -13.21 -1.39 18.72
CA GLY A 96 -12.75 -0.13 19.29
C GLY A 96 -11.57 -0.22 20.26
N ARG A 97 -10.97 -1.39 20.46
CA ARG A 97 -9.73 -1.52 21.25
C ARG A 97 -8.54 -0.82 20.55
N PRO A 98 -7.42 -0.57 21.26
CA PRO A 98 -6.28 0.13 20.68
C PRO A 98 -5.84 -0.47 19.32
N PRO A 99 -5.56 0.38 18.31
CA PRO A 99 -5.16 -0.09 16.99
C PRO A 99 -3.92 -0.98 17.03
N LEU A 100 -3.88 -1.98 16.15
CA LEU A 100 -2.67 -2.76 15.90
C LEU A 100 -1.64 -1.87 15.20
N GLN A 101 -0.47 -1.71 15.83
CA GLN A 101 0.66 -1.00 15.26
C GLN A 101 1.51 -1.95 14.42
N LEU A 102 1.79 -1.55 13.19
CA LEU A 102 2.53 -2.32 12.23
C LEU A 102 3.80 -1.57 11.84
N THR A 103 4.94 -2.23 12.02
CA THR A 103 6.27 -1.68 11.71
C THR A 103 6.90 -2.50 10.60
N ASP A 104 7.62 -1.82 9.72
CA ASP A 104 8.40 -2.38 8.61
C ASP A 104 7.62 -3.38 7.72
N GLN A 105 6.31 -3.17 7.57
CA GLN A 105 5.47 -4.05 6.75
C GLN A 105 5.71 -3.81 5.26
N LEU A 106 5.80 -4.91 4.50
CA LEU A 106 5.86 -4.85 3.04
C LEU A 106 4.44 -4.70 2.48
N VAL A 107 4.22 -3.64 1.73
CA VAL A 107 2.95 -3.33 1.07
C VAL A 107 3.19 -3.19 -0.43
N PRO A 108 2.41 -3.87 -1.28
CA PRO A 108 2.53 -3.70 -2.74
C PRO A 108 2.41 -2.25 -3.17
N ALA A 109 3.23 -1.81 -4.13
CA ALA A 109 3.26 -0.43 -4.59
C ALA A 109 1.89 0.08 -5.06
N TYR A 110 1.07 -0.78 -5.68
CA TYR A 110 -0.29 -0.44 -6.12
C TYR A 110 -1.26 -0.13 -4.97
N ALA A 111 -0.94 -0.57 -3.75
CA ALA A 111 -1.69 -0.30 -2.53
C ALA A 111 -1.18 0.94 -1.79
N LEU A 112 -0.18 1.64 -2.33
CA LEU A 112 0.44 2.83 -1.74
C LEU A 112 0.22 4.07 -2.59
N ARG A 113 -0.38 5.09 -1.99
CA ARG A 113 -0.58 6.41 -2.60
C ARG A 113 0.20 7.48 -1.87
N PRO A 114 0.79 8.47 -2.56
CA PRO A 114 1.34 9.63 -1.89
C PRO A 114 0.26 10.31 -1.05
N ARG A 115 0.57 10.59 0.21
CA ARG A 115 -0.26 11.42 1.07
C ARG A 115 0.42 12.76 1.15
N SER A 116 -0.14 13.80 0.56
CA SER A 116 0.41 15.15 0.68
C SER A 116 0.65 15.46 2.14
N GLY A 117 1.93 15.59 2.53
CA GLY A 117 2.24 16.29 3.75
C GLY A 117 1.73 17.70 3.54
N ARG A 118 0.97 18.26 4.49
CA ARG A 118 0.77 19.71 4.49
C ARG A 118 2.17 20.32 4.45
N GLY A 119 2.50 20.98 3.34
CA GLY A 119 3.70 21.80 3.27
C GLY A 119 3.66 22.75 4.47
N ARG A 120 4.71 22.70 5.27
CA ARG A 120 5.09 23.84 6.10
C ARG A 120 6.12 24.62 5.33
#